data_AF-A0A7V2NBU4-F1
#
_entry.id   AF-A0A7V2NBU4-F1
#
_cell.length_a   1.000
_cell.length_b   1.000
_cell.length_c   1.000
_cell.angle_alpha   90.00
_cell.angle_beta   90.00
_cell.angle_gamma   90.00
#
_symmetry.space_group_name_H-M   'P 1'
#
loop_
_entity.id
_entity.type
_entity.pdbx_description
1 polymer ?
#
loop_
_entity_poly.entity_id
_entity_poly.type
_entity_poly.pdbx_seq_one_letter_code
_entity_poly.pdbx_strand_id
1 'polypeptide(L)'
;MELLVKPPNIEHQGIRAFFTTKKVCKGIRPSRNLLSEEFDIPEDNIYLPVQEHTNKIHLLESGLGPVVADAVITARKNFLIGVLVADCVPVLLYDKVKEVIGAVHAGWRG
;
A
#
# COMPACT_ATOMS: atom_id res chain seq x y z
N MET A 1 16.20 -15.21 -3.71
CA MET A 1 14.73 -15.23 -3.51
C MET A 1 14.30 -13.80 -3.24
N GLU A 2 13.43 -13.27 -4.08
CA GLU A 2 13.00 -11.86 -4.12
C GLU A 2 12.24 -11.45 -2.85
N LEU A 3 12.46 -10.21 -2.38
CA LEU A 3 11.74 -9.63 -1.23
C LEU A 3 10.34 -9.16 -1.62
N LEU A 4 10.18 -8.78 -2.89
CA LEU A 4 9.00 -8.17 -3.48
C LEU A 4 8.54 -8.97 -4.69
N VAL A 5 7.24 -8.91 -4.97
CA VAL A 5 6.64 -9.47 -6.18
C VAL A 5 6.00 -8.33 -6.96
N LYS A 6 6.44 -8.12 -8.21
CA LYS A 6 5.91 -7.04 -9.06
C LYS A 6 4.71 -7.55 -9.88
N PRO A 7 3.56 -6.85 -9.86
CA PRO A 7 2.44 -7.20 -10.73
C PRO A 7 2.81 -6.91 -12.20
N PRO A 8 2.54 -7.85 -13.13
CA PRO A 8 2.91 -7.68 -14.54
C PRO A 8 2.05 -6.63 -15.27
N ASN A 9 0.92 -6.24 -14.69
CA ASN A 9 -0.09 -5.38 -15.30
C ASN A 9 -0.03 -3.91 -14.85
N ILE A 10 0.88 -3.56 -13.93
CA ILE A 10 1.10 -2.17 -13.49
C ILE A 10 2.58 -1.85 -13.68
N GLU A 11 2.92 -1.51 -14.92
CA GLU A 11 4.24 -0.98 -15.28
C GLU A 11 4.04 0.35 -16.01
N HIS A 12 4.50 1.44 -15.38
CA HIS A 12 4.45 2.78 -15.94
C HIS A 12 5.59 3.61 -15.35
N GLN A 13 6.11 4.56 -16.14
CA GLN A 13 7.13 5.48 -15.63
C GLN A 13 6.59 6.26 -14.43
N GLY A 14 7.37 6.32 -13.35
CA GLY A 14 7.02 7.09 -12.16
C GLY A 14 6.11 6.39 -11.15
N ILE A 15 5.68 5.14 -11.38
CA ILE A 15 4.94 4.36 -10.38
C ILE A 15 5.66 3.05 -10.03
N ARG A 16 5.60 2.68 -8.75
CA ARG A 16 6.11 1.40 -8.22
C ARG A 16 4.97 0.68 -7.52
N ALA A 17 4.53 -0.44 -8.10
CA ALA A 17 3.54 -1.34 -7.52
C ALA A 17 4.21 -2.68 -7.17
N PHE A 18 3.87 -3.25 -6.03
CA PHE A 18 4.47 -4.49 -5.56
C PHE A 18 3.63 -5.14 -4.46
N PHE A 19 3.88 -6.43 -4.22
CA PHE A 19 3.47 -7.16 -3.03
C PHE A 19 4.70 -7.56 -2.24
N THR A 20 4.62 -7.55 -0.92
CA THR A 20 5.72 -8.01 -0.07
C THR A 20 5.65 -9.52 0.12
N THR A 21 6.81 -10.16 0.27
CA THR A 21 6.87 -11.53 0.81
C THR A 21 6.95 -11.49 2.34
N LYS A 22 6.71 -12.64 2.99
CA LYS A 22 6.84 -12.79 4.45
C LYS A 22 8.18 -12.33 5.03
N LYS A 23 9.24 -12.24 4.21
CA LYS A 23 10.58 -11.84 4.63
C LYS A 23 10.71 -10.34 4.94
N VAL A 24 9.82 -9.52 4.38
CA VAL A 24 9.79 -8.07 4.65
C VAL A 24 9.05 -7.78 5.96
N CYS A 25 8.22 -8.72 6.45
CA CYS A 25 7.42 -8.54 7.65
C CYS A 25 8.20 -8.86 8.93
N LYS A 26 8.04 -8.00 9.95
CA LYS A 26 8.46 -8.25 11.33
C LYS A 26 7.21 -8.46 12.18
N GLY A 27 6.82 -9.72 12.37
CA GLY A 27 5.51 -10.06 12.92
C GLY A 27 4.40 -9.79 11.91
N ILE A 28 3.37 -9.02 12.32
CA ILE A 28 2.17 -8.75 11.50
C ILE A 28 2.39 -7.60 10.48
N ARG A 29 3.37 -6.72 10.72
CA ARG A 29 3.59 -5.51 9.91
C ARG A 29 4.88 -5.59 9.09
N PRO A 30 4.95 -4.92 7.92
CA PRO A 30 6.19 -4.79 7.16
C PRO A 30 7.22 -3.97 7.94
N SER A 31 8.49 -4.29 7.75
CA SER A 31 9.60 -3.47 8.22
C SER A 31 9.61 -2.14 7.44
N ARG A 32 9.32 -1.05 8.13
CA ARG A 32 9.35 0.30 7.53
C ARG A 32 10.75 0.67 7.06
N ASN A 33 11.78 0.38 7.84
CA ASN A 33 13.18 0.60 7.48
C ASN A 33 13.56 -0.12 6.17
N LEU A 34 13.21 -1.39 5.99
CA LEU A 34 13.54 -2.12 4.75
C LEU A 34 12.84 -1.52 3.52
N LEU A 35 11.56 -1.12 3.67
CA LEU A 35 10.83 -0.45 2.59
C LEU A 35 11.38 0.95 2.32
N SER A 36 11.78 1.66 3.37
CA SER A 36 12.38 2.99 3.28
C SER A 36 13.68 2.94 2.47
N GLU A 37 14.56 1.98 2.78
CA GLU A 37 15.83 1.77 2.08
C GLU A 37 15.62 1.30 0.64
N GLU A 38 14.75 0.31 0.41
CA GLU A 38 14.48 -0.25 -0.93
C GLU A 38 13.89 0.78 -1.90
N PHE A 39 13.04 1.68 -1.38
CA PHE A 39 12.31 2.64 -2.21
C PHE A 39 12.85 4.07 -2.13
N ASP A 40 13.87 4.33 -1.32
CA ASP A 40 14.42 5.67 -1.06
C ASP A 40 13.31 6.67 -0.67
N ILE A 41 12.54 6.30 0.36
CA ILE A 41 11.45 7.12 0.90
C ILE A 41 11.56 7.22 2.42
N PRO A 42 11.19 8.35 3.05
CA PRO A 42 11.11 8.44 4.51
C PRO A 42 10.13 7.42 5.09
N GLU A 43 10.43 6.85 6.26
CA GLU A 43 9.51 5.92 6.95
C GLU A 43 8.14 6.55 7.26
N ASP A 44 8.09 7.86 7.47
CA ASP A 44 6.87 8.64 7.68
C ASP A 44 6.00 8.75 6.43
N ASN A 45 6.58 8.50 5.25
CA ASN A 45 5.86 8.44 3.98
C ASN A 45 5.33 7.04 3.64
N ILE A 46 5.38 6.12 4.61
CA ILE A 46 4.76 4.79 4.53
C ILE A 46 3.45 4.81 5.32
N TYR A 47 2.32 4.68 4.62
CA TYR A 47 0.99 4.70 5.21
C TYR A 47 0.27 3.35 5.06
N LEU A 48 -0.23 2.84 6.18
CA LEU A 48 -1.09 1.66 6.27
C LEU A 48 -2.29 2.00 7.16
N PRO A 49 -3.54 1.73 6.73
CA PRO A 49 -4.71 2.01 7.55
C PRO A 49 -4.88 0.97 8.67
N VAL A 50 -5.85 1.20 9.56
CA VAL A 50 -6.37 0.17 10.47
C VAL A 50 -7.49 -0.58 9.76
N GLN A 51 -7.25 -1.82 9.38
CA GLN A 51 -8.22 -2.64 8.62
C GLN A 51 -9.17 -3.38 9.56
N GLU A 52 -10.47 -3.29 9.28
CA GLU A 52 -11.52 -3.95 10.07
C GLU A 52 -12.50 -4.75 9.18
N HIS A 53 -12.12 -5.05 7.93
CA HIS A 53 -12.97 -5.72 6.94
C HIS A 53 -14.26 -4.94 6.64
N THR A 54 -14.12 -3.63 6.55
CA THR A 54 -15.15 -2.67 6.13
C THR A 54 -15.04 -2.35 4.65
N ASN A 55 -15.92 -1.49 4.14
CA ASN A 55 -15.83 -0.88 2.82
C ASN A 55 -15.36 0.59 2.88
N LYS A 56 -14.77 1.03 4.00
CA LYS A 56 -14.33 2.42 4.18
C LYS A 56 -13.06 2.69 3.38
N ILE A 57 -13.08 3.80 2.66
CA ILE A 57 -11.96 4.28 1.87
C ILE A 57 -11.41 5.55 2.52
N HIS A 58 -10.10 5.57 2.75
CA HIS A 58 -9.40 6.77 3.22
C HIS A 58 -8.75 7.50 2.03
N LEU A 59 -9.14 8.75 1.82
CA LEU A 59 -8.44 9.67 0.93
C LEU A 59 -7.31 10.33 1.71
N LEU A 60 -6.07 9.91 1.45
CA LEU A 60 -4.88 10.43 2.12
C LEU A 60 -4.45 11.75 1.47
N GLU A 61 -5.11 12.83 1.85
CA GLU A 61 -4.80 14.20 1.41
C GLU A 61 -3.89 14.92 2.41
N SER A 62 -4.12 14.75 3.71
CA SER A 62 -3.34 15.34 4.79
C SER A 62 -3.41 14.50 6.07
N GLY A 63 -2.46 14.69 6.99
CA GLY A 63 -2.34 13.88 8.21
C GLY A 63 -1.71 12.51 7.95
N LEU A 64 -1.08 11.94 8.98
CA LEU A 64 -0.43 10.62 8.93
C LEU A 64 -0.94 9.66 10.02
N GLY A 65 -1.91 10.10 10.82
CA GLY A 65 -2.55 9.25 11.82
C GLY A 65 -3.32 8.12 11.11
N PRO A 66 -3.08 6.85 11.45
CA PRO A 66 -3.79 5.75 10.81
C PRO A 66 -5.27 5.82 11.20
N VAL A 67 -6.15 5.79 10.19
CA VAL A 67 -7.61 5.74 10.38
C VAL A 67 -8.15 4.35 10.08
N VAL A 68 -9.36 4.05 10.57
CA VAL A 68 -10.08 2.83 10.20
C VAL A 68 -10.52 2.91 8.73
N ALA A 69 -9.92 2.07 7.90
CA ALA A 69 -10.21 1.94 6.48
C ALA A 69 -9.65 0.63 5.92
N ASP A 70 -10.27 0.13 4.85
CA ASP A 70 -9.81 -1.06 4.11
C ASP A 70 -9.31 -0.70 2.72
N ALA A 71 -9.38 0.57 2.34
CA ALA A 71 -8.70 1.11 1.17
C ALA A 71 -8.05 2.46 1.48
N VAL A 72 -6.95 2.73 0.80
CA VAL A 72 -6.29 4.04 0.80
C VAL A 72 -6.11 4.50 -0.62
N ILE A 73 -6.39 5.78 -0.89
CA ILE A 73 -6.17 6.43 -2.18
C ILE A 73 -5.39 7.72 -1.94
N THR A 74 -4.42 8.03 -2.80
CA THR A 74 -3.69 9.30 -2.72
C THR A 74 -3.17 9.78 -4.07
N ALA A 75 -3.04 11.09 -4.22
CA ALA A 75 -2.29 11.76 -5.29
C ALA A 75 -0.89 12.23 -4.83
N ARG A 76 -0.54 12.01 -3.56
CA ARG A 76 0.73 12.49 -2.99
C ARG A 76 1.90 11.75 -3.61
N LYS A 77 2.90 12.50 -4.08
CA LYS A 77 4.15 11.95 -4.60
C LYS A 77 5.06 11.54 -3.45
N ASN A 78 6.02 10.65 -3.74
CA ASN A 78 6.99 10.14 -2.77
C ASN A 78 6.33 9.51 -1.53
N PHE A 79 5.18 8.86 -1.72
CA PHE A 79 4.42 8.15 -0.71
C PHE A 79 4.25 6.68 -1.10
N LEU A 80 4.34 5.81 -0.10
CA LEU A 80 4.01 4.39 -0.22
C LEU A 80 2.75 4.17 0.61
N ILE A 81 1.66 3.83 -0.06
CA ILE A 81 0.43 3.36 0.59
C ILE A 81 0.34 1.85 0.46
N GLY A 82 -0.31 1.20 1.42
CA GLY A 82 -0.52 -0.23 1.35
C GLY A 82 -1.63 -0.71 2.28
N VAL A 83 -1.94 -1.99 2.14
CA VAL A 83 -2.81 -2.75 3.02
C VAL A 83 -2.10 -4.04 3.42
N LEU A 84 -2.44 -4.60 4.56
CA LEU A 84 -1.96 -5.89 5.02
C LEU A 84 -2.93 -6.98 4.57
N VAL A 85 -2.42 -8.08 4.05
CA VAL A 85 -3.23 -9.23 3.65
C VAL A 85 -2.63 -10.53 4.15
N ALA A 86 -3.51 -11.44 4.54
CA ALA A 86 -3.27 -12.87 4.66
C ALA A 86 -4.57 -13.53 4.18
N ASP A 87 -4.53 -14.13 2.99
CA ASP A 87 -5.65 -14.75 2.26
C ASP A 87 -6.70 -13.79 1.65
N CYS A 88 -6.94 -12.61 2.22
CA CYS A 88 -7.79 -11.60 1.58
C CYS A 88 -7.17 -11.09 0.26
N VAL A 89 -8.00 -10.61 -0.67
CA VAL A 89 -7.57 -10.19 -2.01
C VAL A 89 -7.02 -8.76 -1.95
N PRO A 90 -5.73 -8.54 -2.24
CA PRO A 90 -5.21 -7.19 -2.38
C PRO A 90 -5.47 -6.67 -3.81
N VAL A 91 -5.96 -5.43 -3.94
CA VAL A 91 -6.11 -4.75 -5.23
C VAL A 91 -5.26 -3.48 -5.24
N LEU A 92 -4.41 -3.37 -6.26
CA LEU A 92 -3.62 -2.16 -6.53
C LEU A 92 -4.25 -1.41 -7.71
N LEU A 93 -4.44 -0.11 -7.54
CA LEU A 93 -5.07 0.78 -8.51
C LEU A 93 -4.11 1.89 -8.90
N TYR A 94 -4.10 2.25 -10.18
CA TYR A 94 -3.36 3.41 -10.68
C TYR A 94 -4.13 4.08 -11.81
N ASP A 95 -4.45 5.37 -11.61
CA ASP A 95 -4.96 6.25 -12.65
C ASP A 95 -3.78 6.98 -13.31
N LYS A 96 -3.51 6.66 -14.57
CA LYS A 96 -2.40 7.25 -15.35
C LYS A 96 -2.61 8.73 -15.70
N VAL A 97 -3.86 9.19 -15.77
CA VAL A 97 -4.19 10.56 -16.18
C VAL A 97 -4.14 11.49 -14.98
N LYS A 98 -4.75 11.06 -13.86
CA LYS A 98 -4.76 11.84 -12.60
C LYS A 98 -3.53 11.60 -11.73
N GLU A 99 -2.72 10.60 -12.08
CA GLU A 99 -1.58 10.12 -11.31
C GLU A 99 -1.92 9.77 -9.85
N VAL A 100 -3.07 9.14 -9.67
CA VAL A 100 -3.62 8.72 -8.37
C VAL A 100 -3.38 7.23 -8.18
N ILE A 101 -2.97 6.85 -6.97
CA ILE A 101 -2.70 5.46 -6.60
C ILE A 101 -3.67 5.01 -5.53
N GLY A 102 -3.98 3.71 -5.53
CA GLY A 102 -4.85 3.09 -4.53
C GLY A 102 -4.36 1.71 -4.12
N ALA A 103 -4.56 1.37 -2.85
CA ALA A 103 -4.35 0.04 -2.30
C ALA A 103 -5.60 -0.39 -1.53
N VAL A 104 -6.13 -1.56 -1.82
CA VAL A 104 -7.41 -2.06 -1.30
C VAL A 104 -7.24 -3.45 -0.70
N HIS A 105 -7.81 -3.64 0.48
CA HIS A 105 -8.03 -4.90 1.15
C HIS A 105 -9.47 -5.37 0.89
N ALA A 106 -9.63 -6.37 0.04
CA ALA A 106 -10.92 -6.99 -0.26
C ALA A 106 -11.00 -8.38 0.38
N GLY A 107 -11.52 -8.42 1.62
CA GLY A 107 -11.97 -9.66 2.23
C GLY A 107 -13.40 -10.01 1.79
N TRP A 108 -13.92 -11.17 2.20
CA TRP A 108 -15.26 -11.63 1.77
C TRP A 108 -16.43 -10.70 2.15
N ARG A 109 -16.27 -9.86 3.18
CA ARG A 109 -17.28 -8.88 3.63
C ARG A 109 -17.23 -7.57 2.87
N GLY A 110 -16.02 -7.17 2.48
CA GLY A 110 -15.67 -5.83 2.02
C GLY A 110 -15.72 -5.74 0.51
#